data_AF-L8GBC9-F1
#
_entry.id   AF-L8GBC9-F1
#
_cell.length_a   1.000
_cell.length_b   1.000
_cell.length_c   1.000
_cell.angle_alpha   90.00
_cell.angle_beta   90.00
_cell.angle_gamma   90.00
#
_symmetry.space_group_name_H-M   'P 1'
#
loop_
_entity.id
_entity.type
_entity.pdbx_description
1 polymer ?
#
loop_
_entity_poly.entity_id
_entity_poly.type
_entity_poly.pdbx_seq_one_letter_code
_entity_poly.pdbx_strand_id
1 'polypeptide(L)'
;MHLLVSTALEDATGYAILAPEEVDSLRKQCIRLTQRIESTRQNLAVQSKYRDAAINVGKLYSDGGDGKRRSRGSLGLKRNSHTDQSREAEAERAASEQRCEELAQELWGLEKRLIEPQTALLQHTAGILQMTHKPSKKKGGGASQEGMPGSPHSMYTYEDARGSVAPGEDIFDERSLYRSFDRLDHAEGDRAVEAPGGMGADAEAKLRELWEMMHPSAQDGDDDVPVQDFSLLAFSSKVQSLHSQSAMLNDQKEVLQRQIKQQRELNNKSDETKDREMAEMETQLKSTQATLSQVEAQAQSLESKLADALDQSSRSQGEATIALHSNIDNLQNELDNLQNKLEDRQNELEDLKSSNAIDLADLQSQLTSSSEHISALQLAKSTAEAHIGDLTADLEKARKAEAQVVSLTADLEEARNVQSARAVDEDELDTKNMEIARLQTEVTIARAELDGAYGSRAQRAAEVASNPAIQKELDALRRELGETIEEYEVLTKASIEGERERELLEKEIDRLRDEREALEAKLSDERVRWMGVKSPGPDGGGRRVWGRGIRVRRC
;
A
#
# COMPACT_ATOMS: atom_id res chain seq x y z
N MET A 1 12.68 21.82 26.51
CA MET A 1 13.86 21.25 25.82
C MET A 1 14.57 20.17 26.64
N HIS A 2 15.01 20.43 27.88
CA HIS A 2 15.70 19.42 28.70
C HIS A 2 14.91 18.12 28.96
N LEU A 3 13.59 18.24 29.15
CA LEU A 3 12.71 17.07 29.35
C LEU A 3 12.68 16.17 28.11
N LEU A 4 12.52 16.76 26.93
CA LEU A 4 12.49 16.04 25.64
C LEU A 4 13.82 15.35 25.33
N VAL A 5 14.93 16.01 25.67
CA VAL A 5 16.27 15.42 25.53
C VAL A 5 16.43 14.27 26.52
N SER A 6 16.01 14.44 27.79
CA SER A 6 16.07 13.36 28.79
C SER A 6 15.25 12.15 28.39
N THR A 7 14.03 12.34 27.88
CA THR A 7 13.16 11.24 27.42
C THR A 7 13.74 10.57 26.18
N ALA A 8 14.24 11.34 25.19
CA ALA A 8 14.86 10.77 24.00
C ALA A 8 16.14 9.97 24.32
N LEU A 9 16.89 10.42 25.33
CA LEU A 9 18.09 9.73 25.82
C LEU A 9 17.74 8.47 26.60
N GLU A 10 16.69 8.50 27.43
CA GLU A 10 16.14 7.32 28.11
C GLU A 10 15.66 6.28 27.09
N ASP A 11 14.91 6.69 26.06
CA ASP A 11 14.49 5.82 24.96
C ASP A 11 15.68 5.24 24.20
N ALA A 12 16.77 6.00 24.08
CA ALA A 12 17.99 5.57 23.40
C ALA A 12 18.88 4.61 24.21
N THR A 13 18.60 4.40 25.51
CA THR A 13 19.41 3.49 26.34
C THR A 13 19.34 2.01 25.93
N GLY A 14 18.29 1.62 25.19
CA GLY A 14 18.06 0.25 24.73
C GLY A 14 18.54 -0.06 23.31
N TYR A 15 19.10 0.91 22.58
CA TYR A 15 19.49 0.70 21.18
C TYR A 15 20.80 -0.08 21.04
N ALA A 16 20.81 -1.04 20.12
CA ALA A 16 21.97 -1.88 19.85
C ALA A 16 23.12 -1.09 19.20
N ILE A 17 24.31 -1.18 19.79
CA ILE A 17 25.53 -0.62 19.22
C ILE A 17 26.19 -1.71 18.37
N LEU A 18 26.05 -1.56 17.07
CA LEU A 18 26.62 -2.40 16.03
C LEU A 18 28.16 -2.29 15.95
N ALA A 19 28.80 -3.32 15.42
CA ALA A 19 30.24 -3.29 15.16
C ALA A 19 30.59 -2.35 13.99
N PRO A 20 31.80 -1.76 13.93
CA PRO A 20 32.20 -0.86 12.85
C PRO A 20 32.06 -1.49 11.45
N GLU A 21 32.35 -2.78 11.31
CA GLU A 21 32.21 -3.53 10.06
C GLU A 21 30.75 -3.65 9.62
N GLU A 22 29.83 -3.88 10.58
CA GLU A 22 28.39 -3.98 10.33
C GLU A 22 27.83 -2.62 9.89
N VAL A 23 28.24 -1.53 10.56
CA VAL A 23 27.86 -0.16 10.20
C VAL A 23 28.29 0.19 8.78
N ASP A 24 29.52 -0.15 8.40
CA ASP A 24 30.01 0.06 7.03
C ASP A 24 29.28 -0.79 6.01
N SER A 25 28.91 -2.02 6.37
CA SER A 25 28.08 -2.88 5.52
C SER A 25 26.67 -2.32 5.30
N LEU A 26 26.02 -1.83 6.36
CA LEU A 26 24.69 -1.20 6.31
C LEU A 26 24.72 0.10 5.51
N ARG A 27 25.76 0.94 5.68
CA ARG A 27 25.95 2.15 4.86
C ARG A 27 26.08 1.82 3.37
N LYS A 28 26.90 0.82 3.02
CA LYS A 28 27.02 0.33 1.63
C LYS A 28 25.70 -0.23 1.11
N GLN A 29 24.92 -0.90 1.96
CA GLN A 29 23.59 -1.39 1.62
C GLN A 29 22.60 -0.24 1.37
N CYS A 30 22.56 0.78 2.24
CA CYS A 30 21.75 1.98 2.04
C CYS A 30 22.07 2.66 0.71
N ILE A 31 23.36 2.90 0.41
CA ILE A 31 23.77 3.52 -0.85
C ILE A 31 23.31 2.72 -2.07
N ARG A 32 23.50 1.39 -2.05
CA ARG A 32 23.07 0.52 -3.16
C ARG A 32 21.54 0.50 -3.32
N LEU A 33 20.80 0.46 -2.22
CA LEU A 33 19.33 0.50 -2.25
C LEU A 33 18.84 1.85 -2.76
N THR A 34 19.40 2.97 -2.29
CA THR A 34 19.05 4.31 -2.76
C THR A 34 19.33 4.48 -4.26
N GLN A 35 20.50 4.05 -4.75
CA GLN A 35 20.80 4.08 -6.18
C GLN A 35 19.80 3.23 -7.00
N ARG A 36 19.40 2.07 -6.48
CA ARG A 36 18.42 1.22 -7.15
C ARG A 36 17.03 1.86 -7.15
N ILE A 37 16.60 2.47 -6.04
CA ILE A 37 15.34 3.24 -5.92
C ILE A 37 15.32 4.40 -6.90
N GLU A 38 16.40 5.17 -7.00
CA GLU A 38 16.51 6.28 -7.96
C GLU A 38 16.39 5.79 -9.40
N SER A 39 17.07 4.68 -9.74
CA SER A 39 16.98 4.06 -11.06
C SER A 39 15.58 3.53 -11.37
N THR A 40 14.92 2.84 -10.43
CA THR A 40 13.54 2.35 -10.64
C THR A 40 12.54 3.49 -10.71
N ARG A 41 12.73 4.57 -9.94
CA ARG A 41 11.91 5.79 -10.02
C ARG A 41 12.04 6.48 -11.38
N GLN A 42 13.26 6.57 -11.93
CA GLN A 42 13.48 7.08 -13.28
C GLN A 42 12.81 6.19 -14.33
N ASN A 43 12.92 4.87 -14.21
CA ASN A 43 12.25 3.92 -15.11
C ASN A 43 10.72 4.06 -15.04
N LEU A 44 10.15 4.19 -13.85
CA LEU A 44 8.73 4.42 -13.66
C LEU A 44 8.28 5.74 -14.30
N ALA A 45 9.06 6.81 -14.15
CA ALA A 45 8.76 8.09 -14.79
C ALA A 45 8.82 8.05 -16.33
N VAL A 46 9.68 7.20 -16.90
CA VAL A 46 9.70 6.95 -18.35
C VAL A 46 8.50 6.10 -18.76
N GLN A 47 8.21 5.01 -18.04
CA GLN A 47 7.07 4.14 -18.34
C GLN A 47 5.72 4.83 -18.16
N SER A 48 5.57 5.74 -17.18
CA SER A 48 4.35 6.52 -17.01
C SER A 48 4.08 7.40 -18.22
N LYS A 49 5.13 7.97 -18.83
CA LYS A 49 5.00 8.72 -20.10
C LYS A 49 4.60 7.81 -21.26
N TYR A 50 5.15 6.59 -21.32
CA TYR A 50 4.73 5.59 -22.32
C TYR A 50 3.26 5.20 -22.16
N ARG A 51 2.80 5.00 -20.92
CA ARG A 51 1.40 4.74 -20.61
C ARG A 51 0.52 5.90 -21.04
N ASP A 52 0.89 7.14 -20.70
CA ASP A 52 0.10 8.32 -21.07
C ASP A 52 0.06 8.52 -22.60
N ALA A 53 1.15 8.18 -23.30
CA ALA A 53 1.18 8.15 -24.76
C ALA A 53 0.26 7.04 -25.33
N ALA A 54 0.28 5.83 -24.77
CA ALA A 54 -0.60 4.72 -25.17
C ALA A 54 -2.08 5.05 -24.93
N ILE A 55 -2.41 5.75 -23.83
CA ILE A 55 -3.75 6.28 -23.57
C ILE A 55 -4.17 7.26 -24.66
N ASN A 56 -3.27 8.17 -25.05
CA ASN A 56 -3.57 9.14 -26.10
C ASN A 56 -3.77 8.46 -27.47
N VAL A 57 -2.94 7.46 -27.80
CA VAL A 57 -3.09 6.64 -29.01
C VAL A 57 -4.42 5.88 -28.99
N GLY A 58 -4.79 5.26 -27.88
CA GLY A 58 -6.10 4.61 -27.71
C GLY A 58 -7.27 5.59 -27.89
N LYS A 59 -7.15 6.83 -27.37
CA LYS A 59 -8.17 7.87 -27.57
C LYS A 59 -8.35 8.22 -29.04
N LEU A 60 -7.26 8.36 -29.81
CA LEU A 60 -7.32 8.65 -31.25
C LEU A 60 -8.04 7.55 -32.05
N TYR A 61 -7.87 6.29 -31.66
CA TYR A 61 -8.61 5.18 -32.26
C TYR A 61 -10.07 5.10 -31.80
N SER A 62 -10.40 5.60 -30.60
CA SER A 62 -11.80 5.66 -30.12
C SER A 62 -12.60 6.85 -30.66
N ASP A 63 -11.96 8.01 -30.84
CA ASP A 63 -12.60 9.28 -31.25
C ASP A 63 -12.95 9.32 -32.76
N GLY A 64 -12.32 8.45 -33.55
CA GLY A 64 -12.69 8.22 -34.95
C GLY A 64 -14.11 7.66 -35.16
N GLY A 65 -14.81 7.30 -34.08
CA GLY A 65 -16.15 6.72 -34.09
C GLY A 65 -17.32 7.71 -34.09
N ASP A 66 -17.13 8.98 -33.71
CA ASP A 66 -18.26 9.93 -33.51
C ASP A 66 -18.42 10.95 -34.65
N GLY A 67 -18.06 10.53 -35.87
CA GLY A 67 -18.29 11.28 -37.10
C GLY A 67 -19.61 10.89 -37.76
N LYS A 68 -20.72 11.46 -37.28
CA LYS A 68 -22.05 11.50 -37.92
C LYS A 68 -22.02 11.45 -39.46
N ARG A 69 -22.08 10.25 -40.07
CA ARG A 69 -22.33 10.08 -41.51
C ARG A 69 -23.35 8.98 -41.78
N ARG A 70 -24.58 9.45 -42.04
CA ARG A 70 -25.55 8.81 -42.93
C ARG A 70 -24.84 8.35 -44.21
N SER A 71 -24.86 7.07 -44.55
CA SER A 71 -25.20 6.61 -45.91
C SER A 71 -25.25 5.08 -45.98
N ARG A 72 -26.25 4.63 -46.72
CA ARG A 72 -26.54 3.25 -47.09
C ARG A 72 -25.41 2.69 -47.96
N GLY A 73 -25.12 1.40 -47.78
CA GLY A 73 -24.50 0.54 -48.79
C GLY A 73 -22.99 0.73 -49.02
N SER A 74 -22.17 -0.10 -48.38
CA SER A 74 -21.03 -0.72 -49.07
C SER A 74 -20.47 -1.90 -48.25
N LEU A 75 -20.25 -2.99 -48.96
CA LEU A 75 -19.74 -4.31 -48.56
C LEU A 75 -18.54 -4.27 -47.58
N GLY A 76 -18.80 -4.60 -46.32
CA GLY A 76 -18.28 -5.82 -45.66
C GLY A 76 -16.79 -6.02 -45.33
N LEU A 77 -15.82 -5.22 -45.78
CA LEU A 77 -14.40 -5.62 -45.65
C LEU A 77 -13.44 -4.68 -44.89
N LYS A 78 -13.89 -3.51 -44.39
CA LYS A 78 -12.99 -2.52 -43.74
C LYS A 78 -13.25 -2.21 -42.26
N ARG A 79 -14.26 -2.85 -41.66
CA ARG A 79 -14.60 -2.63 -40.23
C ARG A 79 -13.64 -3.33 -39.27
N ASN A 80 -13.11 -4.49 -39.66
CA ASN A 80 -12.21 -5.28 -38.81
C ASN A 80 -10.85 -4.58 -38.57
N SER A 81 -10.29 -3.90 -39.57
CA SER A 81 -8.97 -3.27 -39.42
C SER A 81 -8.93 -2.15 -38.36
N HIS A 82 -10.03 -1.42 -38.17
CA HIS A 82 -10.10 -0.35 -37.15
C HIS A 82 -10.35 -0.94 -35.75
N THR A 83 -11.16 -1.99 -35.66
CA THR A 83 -11.35 -2.72 -34.40
C THR A 83 -10.08 -3.45 -33.97
N ASP A 84 -9.30 -3.96 -34.93
CA ASP A 84 -8.01 -4.60 -34.67
C ASP A 84 -6.97 -3.58 -34.16
N GLN A 85 -6.91 -2.38 -34.77
CA GLN A 85 -6.04 -1.29 -34.30
C GLN A 85 -6.44 -0.75 -32.92
N SER A 86 -7.75 -0.62 -32.64
CA SER A 86 -8.24 -0.24 -31.31
C SER A 86 -7.86 -1.28 -30.26
N ARG A 87 -8.03 -2.58 -30.59
CA ARG A 87 -7.69 -3.68 -29.67
C ARG A 87 -6.18 -3.79 -29.44
N GLU A 88 -5.38 -3.51 -30.46
CA GLU A 88 -3.92 -3.47 -30.36
C GLU A 88 -3.47 -2.30 -29.47
N ALA A 89 -4.03 -1.10 -29.65
CA ALA A 89 -3.77 0.06 -28.80
C ALA A 89 -4.21 -0.17 -27.34
N GLU A 90 -5.35 -0.83 -27.12
CA GLU A 90 -5.80 -1.25 -25.78
C GLU A 90 -4.86 -2.28 -25.14
N ALA A 91 -4.36 -3.25 -25.92
CA ALA A 91 -3.39 -4.23 -25.45
C ALA A 91 -2.04 -3.59 -25.10
N GLU A 92 -1.56 -2.65 -25.92
CA GLU A 92 -0.34 -1.88 -25.64
C GLU A 92 -0.49 -0.99 -24.39
N ARG A 93 -1.67 -0.37 -24.23
CA ARG A 93 -2.00 0.38 -23.02
C ARG A 93 -1.98 -0.53 -21.79
N ALA A 94 -2.69 -1.66 -21.81
CA ALA A 94 -2.72 -2.61 -20.70
C ALA A 94 -1.32 -3.12 -20.34
N ALA A 95 -0.49 -3.42 -21.35
CA ALA A 95 0.90 -3.82 -21.13
C ALA A 95 1.76 -2.70 -20.48
N SER A 96 1.55 -1.44 -20.89
CA SER A 96 2.24 -0.30 -20.26
C SER A 96 1.76 -0.02 -18.83
N GLU A 97 0.48 -0.25 -18.54
CA GLU A 97 -0.10 -0.14 -17.19
C GLU A 97 0.45 -1.23 -16.27
N GLN A 98 0.52 -2.49 -16.73
CA GLN A 98 1.13 -3.59 -15.98
C GLN A 98 2.60 -3.31 -15.64
N ARG A 99 3.39 -2.81 -16.60
CA ARG A 99 4.80 -2.43 -16.34
C ARG A 99 4.94 -1.28 -15.35
N CYS A 100 4.02 -0.31 -15.36
CA CYS A 100 4.03 0.76 -14.36
C CYS A 100 3.72 0.21 -12.96
N GLU A 101 2.75 -0.71 -12.86
CA GLU A 101 2.37 -1.35 -11.60
C GLU A 101 3.51 -2.23 -11.05
N GLU A 102 4.15 -3.03 -11.88
CA GLU A 102 5.34 -3.82 -11.52
C GLU A 102 6.47 -2.92 -10.98
N LEU A 103 6.79 -1.83 -11.70
CA LEU A 103 7.82 -0.88 -11.26
C LEU A 103 7.43 -0.15 -9.96
N ALA A 104 6.15 0.14 -9.75
CA ALA A 104 5.65 0.75 -8.52
C ALA A 104 5.76 -0.21 -7.33
N GLN A 105 5.42 -1.49 -7.52
CA GLN A 105 5.57 -2.53 -6.50
C GLN A 105 7.06 -2.78 -6.16
N GLU A 106 7.93 -2.81 -7.18
CA GLU A 106 9.38 -2.88 -6.96
C GLU A 106 9.90 -1.67 -6.18
N LEU A 107 9.48 -0.46 -6.56
CA LEU A 107 9.87 0.78 -5.88
C LEU A 107 9.45 0.75 -4.40
N TRP A 108 8.19 0.40 -4.12
CA TRP A 108 7.69 0.30 -2.75
C TRP A 108 8.44 -0.77 -1.94
N GLY A 109 8.71 -1.93 -2.54
CA GLY A 109 9.50 -2.98 -1.90
C GLY A 109 10.93 -2.56 -1.58
N LEU A 110 11.57 -1.81 -2.48
CA LEU A 110 12.93 -1.28 -2.27
C LEU A 110 12.95 -0.18 -1.20
N GLU A 111 11.99 0.75 -1.22
CA GLU A 111 11.85 1.80 -0.21
C GLU A 111 11.59 1.20 1.18
N LYS A 112 10.71 0.20 1.27
CA LYS A 112 10.47 -0.53 2.52
C LYS A 112 11.75 -1.20 3.06
N ARG A 113 12.52 -1.86 2.18
CA ARG A 113 13.80 -2.50 2.53
C ARG A 113 14.90 -1.51 2.90
N LEU A 114 14.79 -0.24 2.50
CA LEU A 114 15.73 0.82 2.88
C LEU A 114 15.50 1.32 4.32
N ILE A 115 14.26 1.21 4.83
CA ILE A 115 13.92 1.66 6.18
C ILE A 115 14.72 0.88 7.23
N GLU A 116 14.79 -0.46 7.13
CA GLU A 116 15.49 -1.32 8.10
C GLU A 116 16.98 -0.95 8.33
N PRO A 117 17.84 -0.83 7.30
CA PRO A 117 19.23 -0.45 7.50
C PRO A 117 19.36 1.02 7.94
N GLN A 118 18.47 1.93 7.51
CA GLN A 118 18.48 3.32 7.98
C GLN A 118 18.11 3.44 9.46
N THR A 119 17.07 2.72 9.91
CA THR A 119 16.67 2.70 11.32
C THR A 119 17.74 2.06 12.18
N ALA A 120 18.38 0.97 11.73
CA ALA A 120 19.51 0.36 12.43
C ALA A 120 20.71 1.33 12.57
N LEU A 121 21.04 2.07 11.51
CA LEU A 121 22.08 3.11 11.57
C LEU A 121 21.69 4.25 12.52
N LEU A 122 20.44 4.69 12.51
CA LEU A 122 19.94 5.74 13.40
C LEU A 122 19.95 5.29 14.86
N GLN A 123 19.50 4.07 15.15
CA GLN A 123 19.56 3.46 16.48
C GLN A 123 20.99 3.35 16.99
N HIS A 124 21.92 2.90 16.15
CA HIS A 124 23.35 2.89 16.47
C HIS A 124 23.87 4.31 16.76
N THR A 125 23.53 5.33 15.96
CA THR A 125 23.95 6.71 16.24
C THR A 125 23.33 7.26 17.52
N ALA A 126 22.07 6.96 17.80
CA ALA A 126 21.38 7.35 19.03
C ALA A 126 21.99 6.67 20.27
N GLY A 127 22.32 5.38 20.17
CA GLY A 127 23.02 4.62 21.22
C GLY A 127 24.41 5.17 21.52
N ILE A 128 25.20 5.50 20.48
CA ILE A 128 26.49 6.18 20.66
C ILE A 128 26.30 7.55 21.33
N LEU A 129 25.36 8.36 20.85
CA LEU A 129 25.09 9.68 21.41
C LEU A 129 24.71 9.59 22.89
N GLN A 130 23.87 8.62 23.27
CA GLN A 130 23.50 8.37 24.67
C GLN A 130 24.71 7.92 25.52
N MET A 131 25.60 7.07 24.98
CA MET A 131 26.83 6.71 25.67
C MET A 131 27.79 7.89 25.87
N THR A 132 27.81 8.84 24.93
CA THR A 132 28.64 10.05 25.00
C THR A 132 28.02 11.17 25.82
N HIS A 133 26.70 11.17 26.01
CA HIS A 133 25.99 12.14 26.83
C HIS A 133 26.14 11.80 28.31
N LYS A 134 27.24 12.24 28.91
CA LYS A 134 27.52 12.10 30.34
C LYS A 134 26.77 13.20 31.11
N PRO A 135 25.66 12.92 31.83
CA PRO A 135 25.15 13.90 32.76
C PRO A 135 26.20 14.04 33.86
N SER A 136 26.72 15.24 34.07
CA SER A 136 27.56 15.57 35.21
C SER A 136 26.74 15.36 36.49
N LYS A 137 26.70 14.13 37.01
CA LYS A 137 26.08 13.79 38.30
C LYS A 137 26.90 14.47 39.40
N LYS A 138 26.43 15.64 39.82
CA LYS A 138 26.82 16.30 41.06
C LYS A 138 26.40 15.39 42.22
N LYS A 139 27.39 14.82 42.91
CA LYS A 139 27.22 14.11 44.17
C LYS A 139 26.68 15.11 45.21
N GLY A 140 25.49 14.86 45.74
CA GLY A 140 24.91 15.65 46.82
C GLY A 140 23.89 14.81 47.57
N GLY A 141 24.30 14.27 48.71
CA GLY A 141 23.37 13.77 49.71
C GLY A 141 22.72 14.93 50.44
N GLY A 142 21.48 14.75 50.88
CA GLY A 142 20.74 15.73 51.66
C GLY A 142 19.25 15.52 51.51
N ALA A 143 18.64 15.07 52.61
CA ALA A 143 17.22 14.80 52.72
C ALA A 143 16.37 16.08 52.74
N SER A 144 15.05 15.84 52.75
CA SER A 144 13.92 16.68 53.20
C SER A 144 13.19 17.60 52.20
N GLN A 145 11.88 17.34 52.20
CA GLN A 145 10.73 18.24 52.08
C GLN A 145 10.12 18.57 50.71
N GLU A 146 8.86 18.14 50.64
CA GLU A 146 7.76 18.56 49.78
C GLU A 146 7.74 20.05 49.47
N GLY A 147 7.52 20.35 48.18
CA GLY A 147 7.24 21.69 47.67
C GLY A 147 7.09 21.66 46.15
N MET A 148 5.86 21.84 45.68
CA MET A 148 5.43 22.01 44.29
C MET A 148 6.36 22.97 43.50
N PRO A 149 6.65 22.71 42.20
CA PRO A 149 7.68 23.44 41.45
C PRO A 149 7.20 24.82 40.99
N GLY A 150 7.97 25.85 41.32
CA GLY A 150 7.83 27.21 40.77
C GLY A 150 8.32 27.29 39.32
N SER A 151 7.58 28.03 38.51
CA SER A 151 7.75 28.23 37.07
C SER A 151 9.14 28.82 36.70
N PRO A 152 9.80 28.37 35.61
CA PRO A 152 11.12 28.82 35.18
C PRO A 152 11.01 29.99 34.19
N HIS A 153 11.06 31.23 34.68
CA HIS A 153 11.13 32.41 33.81
C HIS A 153 12.12 33.44 34.34
N SER A 154 13.43 33.20 34.12
CA SER A 154 14.49 34.22 34.11
C SER A 154 15.86 33.50 34.07
N MET A 155 16.38 33.18 32.88
CA MET A 155 17.79 32.73 32.74
C MET A 155 18.42 32.87 31.34
N TYR A 156 17.72 33.37 30.33
CA TYR A 156 18.28 33.80 29.04
C TYR A 156 17.34 34.91 28.56
N THR A 157 17.75 36.17 28.42
CA THR A 157 18.77 36.68 27.50
C THR A 157 19.31 38.03 27.94
N TYR A 158 20.63 38.16 28.03
CA TYR A 158 21.36 39.42 27.90
C TYR A 158 21.73 39.55 26.41
N GLU A 159 21.36 40.65 25.76
CA GLU A 159 22.26 41.49 24.93
C GLU A 159 21.48 42.61 24.19
N ASP A 160 21.94 43.83 24.45
CA ASP A 160 22.02 45.04 23.62
C ASP A 160 20.84 45.57 22.77
N ALA A 161 20.34 46.71 23.27
CA ALA A 161 20.24 47.99 22.57
C ALA A 161 19.73 48.02 21.12
N ARG A 162 18.46 48.44 20.95
CA ARG A 162 18.04 49.63 20.14
C ARG A 162 16.55 49.58 19.84
N GLY A 163 15.86 50.68 20.11
CA GLY A 163 14.67 51.09 19.36
C GLY A 163 13.32 50.92 20.06
N SER A 164 12.67 52.07 20.25
CA SER A 164 11.22 52.31 20.07
C SER A 164 10.27 51.35 20.79
N VAL A 165 9.74 51.72 21.96
CA VAL A 165 8.45 52.43 22.10
C VAL A 165 7.32 51.78 21.27
N ALA A 166 6.53 50.95 21.95
CA ALA A 166 5.12 50.71 21.68
C ALA A 166 4.44 50.10 22.93
N PRO A 167 3.12 50.28 23.10
CA PRO A 167 2.50 50.53 24.39
C PRO A 167 1.51 49.44 24.81
N GLY A 168 1.33 49.25 26.12
CA GLY A 168 0.28 48.39 26.64
C GLY A 168 0.41 48.15 28.13
N GLU A 169 -0.48 48.80 28.88
CA GLU A 169 -1.05 48.32 30.14
C GLU A 169 -0.09 48.23 31.34
N ASP A 170 -0.13 49.24 32.20
CA ASP A 170 -0.79 49.02 33.49
C ASP A 170 -0.95 50.32 34.31
N ILE A 171 -2.22 50.58 34.63
CA ILE A 171 -2.69 50.82 36.00
C ILE A 171 -1.97 51.95 36.75
N PHE A 172 -2.46 53.18 36.61
CA PHE A 172 -2.53 54.11 37.74
C PHE A 172 -3.67 55.12 37.51
N ASP A 173 -4.78 54.92 38.23
CA ASP A 173 -5.92 55.81 38.31
C ASP A 173 -5.67 56.86 39.40
N GLU A 174 -5.28 58.07 39.01
CA GLU A 174 -5.22 59.24 39.90
C GLU A 174 -5.80 60.49 39.22
N ARG A 175 -6.96 60.38 38.56
CA ARG A 175 -7.67 61.56 38.02
C ARG A 175 -9.15 61.70 38.36
N SER A 176 -9.66 60.95 39.34
CA SER A 176 -10.97 61.21 39.94
C SER A 176 -11.02 62.43 40.90
N LEU A 177 -10.16 63.44 40.72
CA LEU A 177 -10.07 64.61 41.62
C LEU A 177 -10.14 66.00 40.96
N TYR A 178 -10.61 66.12 39.72
CA TYR A 178 -11.05 67.43 39.21
C TYR A 178 -12.42 67.33 38.53
N ARG A 179 -13.42 67.95 39.16
CA ARG A 179 -14.66 68.31 38.48
C ARG A 179 -14.34 69.30 37.36
N SER A 180 -14.94 69.03 36.21
CA SER A 180 -15.15 69.90 35.05
C SER A 180 -15.05 71.40 35.35
N PHE A 181 -14.00 72.04 34.81
CA PHE A 181 -13.95 73.48 34.56
C PHE A 181 -14.64 73.73 33.21
N ASP A 182 -15.97 73.67 33.21
CA ASP A 182 -16.79 74.12 32.09
C ASP A 182 -18.05 74.77 32.65
N ARG A 183 -17.83 75.95 33.23
CA ARG A 183 -18.84 76.94 33.65
C ARG A 183 -18.10 78.11 34.24
N LEU A 184 -17.73 79.10 33.43
CA LEU A 184 -17.46 80.48 33.84
C LEU A 184 -17.26 81.38 32.62
N ASP A 185 -18.24 81.39 31.72
CA ASP A 185 -18.51 82.55 30.86
C ASP A 185 -19.88 83.06 31.27
N HIS A 186 -19.89 84.02 32.20
CA HIS A 186 -20.95 85.02 32.44
C HIS A 186 -20.67 85.74 33.77
N ALA A 187 -19.84 86.78 33.72
CA ALA A 187 -19.77 87.80 34.77
C ALA A 187 -19.09 89.08 34.25
N GLU A 188 -19.70 89.76 33.28
CA GLU A 188 -19.54 91.22 33.20
C GLU A 188 -20.39 91.83 34.33
N GLY A 189 -19.72 92.51 35.25
CA GLY A 189 -20.36 93.07 36.44
C GLY A 189 -19.41 93.99 37.21
N ASP A 190 -19.33 95.22 36.72
CA ASP A 190 -19.32 96.48 37.48
C ASP A 190 -18.63 96.47 38.87
N ARG A 191 -17.43 97.06 38.95
CA ARG A 191 -16.92 97.70 40.19
C ARG A 191 -16.05 98.91 39.87
N ALA A 192 -16.65 100.09 40.05
CA ALA A 192 -15.96 101.34 40.27
C ALA A 192 -15.10 101.29 41.55
N VAL A 193 -13.87 101.83 41.49
CA VAL A 193 -13.08 102.22 42.68
C VAL A 193 -12.42 103.58 42.43
N GLU A 194 -13.00 104.54 43.13
CA GLU A 194 -12.54 105.82 43.68
C GLU A 194 -11.12 106.34 43.39
N ALA A 195 -11.08 107.60 42.94
CA ALA A 195 -9.96 108.52 43.08
C ALA A 195 -9.87 109.08 44.51
N PRO A 196 -8.69 109.60 44.93
CA PRO A 196 -8.62 110.65 45.95
C PRO A 196 -8.01 111.94 45.38
N GLY A 197 -8.78 113.02 45.46
CA GLY A 197 -8.32 114.39 45.25
C GLY A 197 -7.92 115.10 46.55
N GLY A 198 -7.44 116.35 46.40
CA GLY A 198 -7.50 117.35 47.47
C GLY A 198 -6.15 117.94 47.88
N MET A 199 -5.77 119.10 47.32
CA MET A 199 -4.76 119.97 47.91
C MET A 199 -4.93 121.47 47.54
N GLY A 200 -6.14 121.89 47.15
CA GLY A 200 -6.42 123.26 46.68
C GLY A 200 -7.21 124.16 47.64
N ALA A 201 -7.90 123.58 48.64
CA ALA A 201 -8.87 124.32 49.47
C ALA A 201 -8.21 125.21 50.55
N ASP A 202 -7.02 124.86 51.03
CA ASP A 202 -6.33 125.60 52.12
C ASP A 202 -5.61 126.88 51.64
N ALA A 203 -5.34 127.01 50.34
CA ALA A 203 -4.71 128.20 49.76
C ALA A 203 -5.72 129.36 49.61
N GLU A 204 -6.99 129.04 49.32
CA GLU A 204 -8.05 130.02 49.09
C GLU A 204 -8.58 130.61 50.40
N ALA A 205 -8.60 129.84 51.49
CA ALA A 205 -8.97 130.31 52.83
C ALA A 205 -7.96 131.31 53.41
N LYS A 206 -6.65 131.06 53.25
CA LYS A 206 -5.58 131.98 53.70
C LYS A 206 -5.53 133.28 52.91
N LEU A 207 -5.92 133.25 51.62
CA LEU A 207 -6.03 134.45 50.79
C LEU A 207 -7.24 135.31 51.18
N ARG A 208 -8.34 134.72 51.65
CA ARG A 208 -9.50 135.45 52.20
C ARG A 208 -9.17 136.11 53.55
N GLU A 209 -8.51 135.41 54.45
CA GLU A 209 -8.10 135.92 55.77
C GLU A 209 -7.12 137.11 55.65
N LEU A 210 -6.17 137.07 54.70
CA LEU A 210 -5.26 138.18 54.40
C LEU A 210 -5.95 139.38 53.72
N TRP A 211 -7.02 139.15 52.97
CA TRP A 211 -7.82 140.21 52.34
C TRP A 211 -8.71 140.92 53.38
N GLU A 212 -9.17 140.19 54.39
CA GLU A 212 -10.03 140.68 55.48
C GLU A 212 -9.24 141.48 56.54
N MET A 213 -7.97 141.13 56.81
CA MET A 213 -7.06 141.94 57.64
C MET A 213 -6.63 143.27 57.02
N MET A 214 -6.79 143.44 55.70
CA MET A 214 -6.35 144.62 54.97
C MET A 214 -7.47 145.69 54.82
N HIS A 215 -8.69 145.37 55.28
CA HIS A 215 -9.84 146.28 55.26
C HIS A 215 -10.62 146.22 56.60
N PRO A 216 -10.20 146.94 57.66
CA PRO A 216 -11.05 147.13 58.83
C PRO A 216 -12.24 148.02 58.43
N SER A 217 -13.44 147.50 58.58
CA SER A 217 -14.71 148.18 58.32
C SER A 217 -14.75 149.54 59.00
N ALA A 218 -14.76 150.62 58.21
CA ALA A 218 -15.10 151.96 58.69
C ALA A 218 -16.62 152.01 58.88
N GLN A 219 -17.03 151.74 60.11
CA GLN A 219 -18.35 152.04 60.65
C GLN A 219 -18.40 153.53 61.02
N ASP A 220 -19.45 154.22 60.60
CA ASP A 220 -19.78 155.62 60.93
C ASP A 220 -19.72 155.92 62.44
N GLY A 221 -19.26 157.12 62.79
CA GLY A 221 -19.36 157.65 64.15
C GLY A 221 -18.42 158.82 64.44
N ASP A 222 -18.96 160.02 64.24
CA ASP A 222 -18.80 161.29 64.98
C ASP A 222 -17.56 161.61 65.86
N ASP A 223 -17.33 162.92 65.90
CA ASP A 223 -16.73 163.74 66.96
C ASP A 223 -15.20 164.00 66.97
N ASP A 224 -14.92 165.27 66.66
CA ASP A 224 -14.08 166.22 67.40
C ASP A 224 -12.56 166.00 67.58
N VAL A 225 -11.81 166.83 66.82
CA VAL A 225 -10.73 167.76 67.30
C VAL A 225 -9.40 167.11 67.78
N PRO A 226 -8.18 167.69 67.58
CA PRO A 226 -7.86 169.07 67.19
C PRO A 226 -6.93 169.21 65.97
N VAL A 227 -6.97 170.42 65.40
CA VAL A 227 -5.85 171.02 64.68
C VAL A 227 -4.58 170.89 65.55
N GLN A 228 -3.71 169.94 65.22
CA GLN A 228 -2.32 169.94 65.66
C GLN A 228 -1.44 170.23 64.45
N ASP A 229 -0.62 171.26 64.63
CA ASP A 229 0.17 171.92 63.62
C ASP A 229 0.97 170.92 62.76
N PHE A 230 0.97 171.16 61.45
CA PHE A 230 1.81 170.45 60.49
C PHE A 230 3.28 170.59 60.88
N SER A 231 3.75 169.64 61.68
CA SER A 231 5.14 169.46 62.02
C SER A 231 5.75 168.46 61.04
N LEU A 232 6.79 168.90 60.32
CA LEU A 232 7.60 168.05 59.43
C LEU A 232 8.10 166.77 60.12
N LEU A 233 8.19 166.77 61.46
CA LEU A 233 8.61 165.62 62.26
C LEU A 233 7.60 164.47 62.21
N ALA A 234 6.30 164.77 62.32
CA ALA A 234 5.22 163.77 62.30
C ALA A 234 5.08 163.12 60.92
N PHE A 235 5.25 163.90 59.84
CA PHE A 235 5.32 163.39 58.48
C PHE A 235 6.53 162.46 58.28
N SER A 236 7.71 162.87 58.76
CA SER A 236 8.92 162.03 58.63
C SER A 236 8.79 160.69 59.36
N SER A 237 8.15 160.68 60.54
CA SER A 237 7.88 159.46 61.31
C SER A 237 6.92 158.52 60.56
N LYS A 238 5.85 159.06 59.95
CA LYS A 238 4.92 158.26 59.14
C LYS A 238 5.58 157.71 57.88
N VAL A 239 6.43 158.49 57.21
CA VAL A 239 7.21 158.05 56.05
C VAL A 239 8.22 156.96 56.43
N GLN A 240 8.89 157.08 57.58
CA GLN A 240 9.79 156.03 58.09
C GLN A 240 9.02 154.76 58.46
N SER A 241 7.84 154.88 59.06
CA SER A 241 6.97 153.74 59.36
C SER A 241 6.51 153.03 58.08
N LEU A 242 6.05 153.77 57.07
CA LEU A 242 5.70 153.22 55.76
C LEU A 242 6.90 152.60 55.04
N HIS A 243 8.08 153.21 55.15
CA HIS A 243 9.31 152.65 54.58
C HIS A 243 9.69 151.33 55.27
N SER A 244 9.61 151.27 56.60
CA SER A 244 9.85 150.03 57.35
C SER A 244 8.82 148.94 57.05
N GLN A 245 7.55 149.32 56.85
CA GLN A 245 6.49 148.40 56.46
C GLN A 245 6.70 147.88 55.03
N SER A 246 7.11 148.75 54.10
CA SER A 246 7.49 148.36 52.73
C SER A 246 8.72 147.46 52.72
N ALA A 247 9.71 147.69 53.59
CA ALA A 247 10.89 146.85 53.72
C ALA A 247 10.50 145.46 54.24
N MET A 248 9.69 145.38 55.30
CA MET A 248 9.20 144.11 55.84
C MET A 248 8.37 143.32 54.81
N LEU A 249 7.50 143.98 54.04
CA LEU A 249 6.72 143.33 52.99
C LEU A 249 7.60 142.85 51.83
N ASN A 250 8.66 143.59 51.49
CA ASN A 250 9.62 143.14 50.49
C ASN A 250 10.39 141.91 50.97
N ASP A 251 10.81 141.88 52.24
CA ASP A 251 11.46 140.72 52.85
C ASP A 251 10.52 139.50 52.87
N GLN A 252 9.24 139.69 53.23
CA GLN A 252 8.21 138.64 53.16
C GLN A 252 7.99 138.14 51.73
N LYS A 253 7.96 139.04 50.74
CA LYS A 253 7.86 138.67 49.32
C LYS A 253 9.07 137.85 48.88
N GLU A 254 10.28 138.21 49.28
CA GLU A 254 11.48 137.43 48.97
C GLU A 254 11.45 136.05 49.62
N VAL A 255 11.02 135.95 50.88
CA VAL A 255 10.87 134.66 51.58
C VAL A 255 9.83 133.78 50.88
N LEU A 256 8.66 134.34 50.52
CA LEU A 256 7.63 133.62 49.78
C LEU A 256 8.09 133.22 48.38
N GLN A 257 8.84 134.06 47.68
CA GLN A 257 9.43 133.70 46.38
C GLN A 257 10.42 132.55 46.52
N ARG A 258 11.27 132.55 47.56
CA ARG A 258 12.18 131.43 47.86
C ARG A 258 11.40 130.17 48.22
N GLN A 259 10.32 130.27 48.99
CA GLN A 259 9.48 129.14 49.38
C GLN A 259 8.73 128.55 48.18
N ILE A 260 8.17 129.38 47.30
CA ILE A 260 7.54 128.96 46.04
C ILE A 260 8.58 128.31 45.13
N LYS A 261 9.79 128.88 45.03
CA LYS A 261 10.89 128.29 44.26
C LYS A 261 11.29 126.92 44.80
N GLN A 262 11.44 126.80 46.12
CA GLN A 262 11.78 125.54 46.78
C GLN A 262 10.67 124.49 46.63
N GLN A 263 9.38 124.88 46.74
CA GLN A 263 8.26 123.97 46.49
C GLN A 263 8.19 123.53 45.03
N ARG A 264 8.47 124.41 44.06
CA ARG A 264 8.56 124.03 42.63
C ARG A 264 9.73 123.11 42.36
N GLU A 265 10.89 123.36 42.96
CA GLU A 265 12.05 122.47 42.84
C GLU A 265 11.82 121.11 43.51
N LEU A 266 11.12 121.06 44.65
CA LEU A 266 10.74 119.82 45.32
C LEU A 266 9.68 119.04 44.55
N ASN A 267 8.64 119.71 44.05
CA ASN A 267 7.63 119.06 43.21
C ASN A 267 8.24 118.60 41.89
N ASN A 268 9.04 119.41 41.20
CA ASN A 268 9.71 118.97 39.97
C ASN A 268 10.60 117.75 40.22
N LYS A 269 11.35 117.69 41.33
CA LYS A 269 12.12 116.48 41.68
C LYS A 269 11.25 115.27 41.96
N SER A 270 10.14 115.45 42.69
CA SER A 270 9.15 114.39 42.95
C SER A 270 8.48 113.89 41.66
N ASP A 271 8.09 114.80 40.79
CA ASP A 271 7.43 114.49 39.52
C ASP A 271 8.42 113.83 38.57
N GLU A 272 9.66 114.32 38.49
CA GLU A 272 10.72 113.64 37.74
C GLU A 272 11.04 112.23 38.28
N THR A 273 10.91 111.97 39.59
CA THR A 273 11.07 110.60 40.12
C THR A 273 9.90 109.70 39.77
N LYS A 274 8.66 110.20 39.87
CA LYS A 274 7.46 109.44 39.48
C LYS A 274 7.44 109.15 37.99
N ASP A 275 7.86 110.10 37.15
CA ASP A 275 7.95 109.92 35.71
C ASP A 275 9.01 108.87 35.34
N ARG A 276 10.14 108.81 36.06
CA ARG A 276 11.13 107.75 35.88
C ARG A 276 10.59 106.38 36.30
N GLU A 277 9.93 106.28 37.45
CA GLU A 277 9.30 105.03 37.91
C GLU A 277 8.19 104.57 36.96
N MET A 278 7.36 105.49 36.45
CA MET A 278 6.33 105.18 35.44
C MET A 278 6.95 104.71 34.13
N ALA A 279 8.03 105.36 33.66
CA ALA A 279 8.73 104.93 32.47
C ALA A 279 9.37 103.54 32.65
N GLU A 280 9.97 103.26 33.81
CA GLU A 280 10.51 101.94 34.14
C GLU A 280 9.41 100.88 34.18
N MET A 281 8.28 101.14 34.85
CA MET A 281 7.14 100.24 34.89
C MET A 281 6.51 100.01 33.51
N GLU A 282 6.43 101.05 32.67
CA GLU A 282 5.99 100.91 31.29
C GLU A 282 6.94 100.04 30.47
N THR A 283 8.26 100.19 30.64
CA THR A 283 9.22 99.35 29.93
C THR A 283 9.15 97.90 30.40
N GLN A 284 8.94 97.67 31.70
CA GLN A 284 8.71 96.33 32.24
C GLN A 284 7.42 95.73 31.69
N LEU A 285 6.30 96.46 31.70
CA LEU A 285 5.03 96.01 31.12
C LEU A 285 5.15 95.68 29.64
N LYS A 286 5.83 96.53 28.86
CA LYS A 286 6.10 96.28 27.44
C LYS A 286 6.96 95.03 27.26
N SER A 287 7.98 94.82 28.11
CA SER A 287 8.81 93.62 28.06
C SER A 287 8.02 92.35 28.42
N THR A 288 7.19 92.39 29.47
CA THR A 288 6.37 91.25 29.90
C THR A 288 5.28 90.95 28.88
N GLN A 289 4.69 91.98 28.27
CA GLN A 289 3.69 91.83 27.21
C GLN A 289 4.31 91.22 25.94
N ALA A 290 5.54 91.60 25.59
CA ALA A 290 6.28 90.97 24.50
C ALA A 290 6.59 89.50 24.79
N THR A 291 7.01 89.17 26.02
CA THR A 291 7.26 87.77 26.40
C THR A 291 5.97 86.94 26.43
N LEU A 292 4.85 87.52 26.90
CA LEU A 292 3.55 86.86 26.88
C LEU A 292 3.10 86.58 25.45
N SER A 293 3.17 87.57 24.56
CA SER A 293 2.84 87.38 23.14
C SER A 293 3.72 86.32 22.47
N GLN A 294 5.01 86.25 22.82
CA GLN A 294 5.91 85.22 22.32
C GLN A 294 5.52 83.82 22.85
N VAL A 295 5.18 83.70 24.13
CA VAL A 295 4.74 82.44 24.74
C VAL A 295 3.38 82.01 24.18
N GLU A 296 2.44 82.93 23.96
CA GLU A 296 1.14 82.66 23.32
C GLU A 296 1.32 82.17 21.88
N ALA A 297 2.20 82.79 21.09
CA ALA A 297 2.51 82.33 19.74
C ALA A 297 3.17 80.93 19.74
N GLN A 298 4.02 80.64 20.73
CA GLN A 298 4.60 79.32 20.91
C GLN A 298 3.54 78.28 21.32
N ALA A 299 2.63 78.63 22.23
CA ALA A 299 1.52 77.77 22.65
C ALA A 299 0.60 77.44 21.46
N GLN A 300 0.18 78.44 20.68
CA GLN A 300 -0.62 78.24 19.47
C GLN A 300 0.11 77.37 18.43
N SER A 301 1.42 77.56 18.26
CA SER A 301 2.22 76.72 17.36
C SER A 301 2.29 75.26 17.83
N LEU A 302 2.43 75.03 19.15
CA LEU A 302 2.45 73.69 19.72
C LEU A 302 1.08 73.02 19.64
N GLU A 303 0.01 73.76 19.92
CA GLU A 303 -1.38 73.29 19.78
C GLU A 303 -1.68 72.87 18.34
N SER A 304 -1.30 73.69 17.35
CA SER A 304 -1.44 73.34 15.93
C SER A 304 -0.66 72.07 15.58
N LYS A 305 0.59 71.92 16.05
CA LYS A 305 1.39 70.71 15.80
C LYS A 305 0.79 69.48 16.46
N LEU A 306 0.20 69.64 17.64
CA LEU A 306 -0.43 68.54 18.38
C LEU A 306 -1.74 68.12 17.71
N ALA A 307 -2.54 69.08 17.23
CA ALA A 307 -3.71 68.82 16.42
C ALA A 307 -3.35 68.08 15.11
N ASP A 308 -2.34 68.56 14.38
CA ASP A 308 -1.87 67.91 13.15
C ASP A 308 -1.36 66.49 13.40
N ALA A 309 -0.62 66.26 14.50
CA ALA A 309 -0.15 64.93 14.87
C ALA A 309 -1.28 63.97 15.25
N LEU A 310 -2.32 64.47 15.94
CA LEU A 310 -3.51 63.71 16.28
C LEU A 310 -4.34 63.34 15.04
N ASP A 311 -4.49 64.28 14.10
CA ASP A 311 -5.15 64.07 12.81
C ASP A 311 -4.38 63.06 11.94
N GLN A 312 -3.06 63.13 11.90
CA GLN A 312 -2.24 62.14 11.18
C GLN A 312 -2.34 60.75 11.81
N SER A 313 -2.29 60.67 13.15
CA SER A 313 -2.44 59.39 13.87
C SER A 313 -3.82 58.77 13.63
N SER A 314 -4.90 59.55 13.74
CA SER A 314 -6.27 59.07 13.51
C SER A 314 -6.49 58.63 12.05
N ARG A 315 -5.95 59.35 11.06
CA ARG A 315 -5.98 58.93 9.65
C ARG A 315 -5.21 57.64 9.42
N SER A 316 -4.00 57.50 9.97
CA SER A 316 -3.20 56.27 9.82
C SER A 316 -3.87 55.05 10.48
N GLN A 317 -4.52 55.24 11.64
CA GLN A 317 -5.32 54.21 12.28
C GLN A 317 -6.58 53.87 11.47
N GLY A 318 -7.25 54.87 10.88
CA GLY A 318 -8.37 54.68 9.98
C GLY A 318 -7.99 53.87 8.73
N GLU A 319 -6.88 54.20 8.08
CA GLU A 319 -6.36 53.45 6.93
C GLU A 319 -5.96 52.02 7.30
N ALA A 320 -5.27 51.82 8.43
CA ALA A 320 -4.90 50.50 8.91
C ALA A 320 -6.12 49.64 9.24
N THR A 321 -7.13 50.23 9.89
CA THR A 321 -8.38 49.52 10.17
C THR A 321 -9.13 49.17 8.89
N ILE A 322 -9.27 50.09 7.93
CA ILE A 322 -9.92 49.79 6.64
C ILE A 322 -9.18 48.68 5.88
N ALA A 323 -7.86 48.70 5.85
CA ALA A 323 -7.06 47.65 5.21
C ALA A 323 -7.28 46.28 5.89
N LEU A 324 -7.28 46.23 7.22
CA LEU A 324 -7.57 45.01 7.97
C LEU A 324 -9.00 44.49 7.70
N HIS A 325 -10.01 45.36 7.66
CA HIS A 325 -11.38 44.96 7.31
C HIS A 325 -11.44 44.37 5.89
N SER A 326 -10.79 45.00 4.90
CA SER A 326 -10.76 44.44 3.54
C SER A 326 -10.09 43.06 3.46
N ASN A 327 -9.05 42.83 4.27
CA ASN A 327 -8.38 41.54 4.33
C ASN A 327 -9.28 40.49 5.01
N ILE A 328 -10.00 40.87 6.06
CA ILE A 328 -10.99 40.02 6.71
C ILE A 328 -12.10 39.64 5.73
N ASP A 329 -12.65 40.60 4.98
CA ASP A 329 -13.69 40.36 3.98
C ASP A 329 -13.19 39.43 2.86
N ASN A 330 -11.95 39.63 2.39
CA ASN A 330 -11.34 38.74 1.40
C ASN A 330 -11.16 37.31 1.95
N LEU A 331 -10.68 37.16 3.18
CA LEU A 331 -10.51 35.86 3.82
C LEU A 331 -11.87 35.18 4.09
N GLN A 332 -12.91 35.95 4.44
CA GLN A 332 -14.27 35.45 4.59
C GLN A 332 -14.81 34.93 3.24
N ASN A 333 -14.64 35.70 2.16
CA ASN A 333 -15.03 35.26 0.81
C ASN A 333 -14.26 34.01 0.35
N GLU A 334 -12.98 33.88 0.70
CA GLU A 334 -12.21 32.66 0.43
C GLU A 334 -12.71 31.48 1.25
N LEU A 335 -13.03 31.69 2.53
CA LEU A 335 -13.60 30.67 3.41
C LEU A 335 -14.94 30.15 2.87
N ASP A 336 -15.84 31.06 2.47
CA ASP A 336 -17.15 30.71 1.91
C ASP A 336 -17.00 29.97 0.58
N ASN A 337 -16.07 30.38 -0.28
CA ASN A 337 -15.77 29.67 -1.52
C ASN A 337 -15.22 28.25 -1.26
N LEU A 338 -14.38 28.08 -0.24
CA LEU A 338 -13.86 26.77 0.15
C LEU A 338 -14.96 25.89 0.77
N GLN A 339 -15.86 26.47 1.56
CA GLN A 339 -17.02 25.76 2.11
C GLN A 339 -17.95 25.26 1.00
N ASN A 340 -18.31 26.12 0.06
CA ASN A 340 -19.15 25.73 -1.09
C ASN A 340 -18.48 24.62 -1.91
N LYS A 341 -17.17 24.70 -2.16
CA LYS A 341 -16.42 23.64 -2.84
C LYS A 341 -16.40 22.33 -2.05
N LEU A 342 -16.31 22.39 -0.73
CA LEU A 342 -16.37 21.20 0.12
C LEU A 342 -17.76 20.56 0.08
N GLU A 343 -18.83 21.37 0.10
CA GLU A 343 -20.21 20.91 0.00
C GLU A 343 -20.49 20.28 -1.37
N ASP A 344 -20.07 20.93 -2.46
CA ASP A 344 -20.16 20.37 -3.82
C ASP A 344 -19.44 19.02 -3.92
N ARG A 345 -18.25 18.89 -3.31
CA ARG A 345 -17.49 17.63 -3.29
C ARG A 345 -18.14 16.57 -2.42
N GLN A 346 -18.80 16.95 -1.34
CA GLN A 346 -19.59 16.01 -0.53
C GLN A 346 -20.78 15.48 -1.32
N ASN A 347 -21.51 16.36 -2.02
CA ASN A 347 -22.64 15.98 -2.86
C ASN A 347 -22.20 15.06 -4.01
N GLU A 348 -21.11 15.40 -4.71
CA GLU A 348 -20.53 14.56 -5.77
C GLU A 348 -20.12 13.17 -5.24
N LEU A 349 -19.59 13.12 -4.00
CA LEU A 349 -19.20 11.87 -3.36
C LEU A 349 -20.41 11.04 -2.91
N GLU A 350 -21.51 11.67 -2.50
CA GLU A 350 -22.78 10.99 -2.23
C GLU A 350 -23.42 10.44 -3.51
N ASP A 351 -23.43 11.21 -4.59
CA ASP A 351 -23.93 10.78 -5.90
C ASP A 351 -23.12 9.59 -6.42
N LEU A 352 -21.78 9.65 -6.37
CA LEU A 352 -20.90 8.54 -6.75
C LEU A 352 -21.11 7.31 -5.87
N LYS A 353 -21.34 7.47 -4.56
CA LYS A 353 -21.69 6.35 -3.67
C LYS A 353 -23.03 5.72 -4.06
N SER A 354 -24.03 6.53 -4.40
CA SER A 354 -25.34 6.04 -4.81
C SER A 354 -25.26 5.28 -6.15
N SER A 355 -24.51 5.81 -7.12
CA SER A 355 -24.24 5.14 -8.41
C SER A 355 -23.54 3.80 -8.19
N ASN A 356 -22.44 3.79 -7.41
CA ASN A 356 -21.72 2.57 -7.10
C ASN A 356 -22.59 1.55 -6.35
N ALA A 357 -23.49 1.98 -5.48
CA ALA A 357 -24.42 1.08 -4.79
C ALA A 357 -25.42 0.44 -5.76
N ILE A 358 -25.91 1.19 -6.75
CA ILE A 358 -26.78 0.67 -7.81
C ILE A 358 -26.02 -0.35 -8.67
N ASP A 359 -24.81 -0.02 -9.11
CA ASP A 359 -23.98 -0.90 -9.94
C ASP A 359 -23.61 -2.20 -9.18
N LEU A 360 -23.28 -2.10 -7.89
CA LEU A 360 -23.03 -3.28 -7.05
C LEU A 360 -24.28 -4.15 -6.89
N ALA A 361 -25.46 -3.55 -6.73
CA ALA A 361 -26.71 -4.31 -6.63
C ALA A 361 -27.04 -5.02 -7.95
N ASP A 362 -26.82 -4.37 -9.10
CA ASP A 362 -27.04 -5.00 -10.41
C ASP A 362 -26.04 -6.13 -10.68
N LEU A 363 -24.75 -5.93 -10.37
CA LEU A 363 -23.73 -6.98 -10.46
C LEU A 363 -24.04 -8.17 -9.54
N GLN A 364 -24.54 -7.92 -8.33
CA GLN A 364 -24.98 -8.98 -7.43
C GLN A 364 -26.16 -9.76 -8.02
N SER A 365 -27.15 -9.08 -8.59
CA SER A 365 -28.30 -9.71 -9.27
C SER A 365 -27.88 -10.55 -10.49
N GLN A 366 -26.94 -10.05 -11.29
CA GLN A 366 -26.36 -10.80 -12.40
C GLN A 366 -25.57 -12.02 -11.92
N LEU A 367 -24.82 -11.90 -10.82
CA LEU A 367 -24.08 -13.02 -10.24
C LEU A 367 -25.03 -14.09 -9.67
N THR A 368 -26.10 -13.70 -8.98
CA THR A 368 -27.09 -14.65 -8.45
C THR A 368 -27.81 -15.37 -9.57
N SER A 369 -28.27 -14.65 -10.61
CA SER A 369 -28.92 -15.28 -11.77
C SER A 369 -27.97 -16.19 -12.56
N SER A 370 -26.70 -15.80 -12.74
CA SER A 370 -25.69 -16.66 -13.35
C SER A 370 -25.40 -17.90 -12.50
N SER A 371 -25.32 -17.76 -11.18
CA SER A 371 -25.16 -18.88 -10.25
C SER A 371 -26.34 -19.86 -10.29
N GLU A 372 -27.57 -19.35 -10.39
CA GLU A 372 -28.79 -20.16 -10.60
C GLU A 372 -28.76 -20.88 -11.95
N HIS A 373 -28.31 -20.22 -13.02
CA HIS A 373 -28.13 -20.86 -14.32
C HIS A 373 -27.07 -21.98 -14.27
N ILE A 374 -25.95 -21.76 -13.58
CA ILE A 374 -24.90 -22.78 -13.41
C ILE A 374 -25.44 -23.99 -12.65
N SER A 375 -26.19 -23.78 -11.57
CA SER A 375 -26.77 -24.89 -10.80
C SER A 375 -27.82 -25.66 -11.60
N ALA A 376 -28.65 -24.98 -12.39
CA ALA A 376 -29.60 -25.61 -13.31
C ALA A 376 -28.88 -26.44 -14.39
N LEU A 377 -27.78 -25.93 -14.97
CA LEU A 377 -26.97 -26.66 -15.94
C LEU A 377 -26.27 -27.87 -15.31
N GLN A 378 -25.78 -27.77 -14.07
CA GLN A 378 -25.20 -28.90 -13.35
C GLN A 378 -26.24 -29.99 -13.08
N LEU A 379 -27.46 -29.62 -12.70
CA LEU A 379 -28.56 -30.57 -12.54
C LEU A 379 -28.88 -31.25 -13.88
N ALA A 380 -29.05 -30.48 -14.95
CA ALA A 380 -29.31 -31.03 -16.29
C ALA A 380 -28.19 -31.94 -16.80
N LYS A 381 -26.93 -31.62 -16.47
CA LYS A 381 -25.79 -32.49 -16.75
C LYS A 381 -25.89 -33.82 -15.97
N SER A 382 -26.18 -33.77 -14.67
CA SER A 382 -26.30 -34.98 -13.85
C SER A 382 -27.45 -35.89 -14.32
N THR A 383 -28.57 -35.32 -14.76
CA THR A 383 -29.70 -36.11 -15.30
C THR A 383 -29.35 -36.71 -16.66
N ALA A 384 -28.65 -35.97 -17.53
CA ALA A 384 -28.15 -36.51 -18.80
C ALA A 384 -27.11 -37.63 -18.59
N GLU A 385 -26.20 -37.49 -17.62
CA GLU A 385 -25.24 -38.54 -17.26
C GLU A 385 -25.94 -39.81 -16.73
N ALA A 386 -26.98 -39.65 -15.90
CA ALA A 386 -27.81 -40.78 -15.47
C ALA A 386 -28.50 -41.47 -16.66
N HIS A 387 -29.10 -40.71 -17.58
CA HIS A 387 -29.72 -41.26 -18.79
C HIS A 387 -28.71 -41.97 -19.70
N ILE A 388 -27.49 -41.46 -19.86
CA ILE A 388 -26.42 -42.15 -20.59
C ILE A 388 -26.04 -43.46 -19.87
N GLY A 389 -25.96 -43.45 -18.54
CA GLY A 389 -25.76 -44.65 -17.73
C GLY A 389 -26.84 -45.71 -17.98
N ASP A 390 -28.11 -45.32 -17.97
CA ASP A 390 -29.23 -46.23 -18.24
C ASP A 390 -29.17 -46.79 -19.67
N LEU A 391 -28.94 -45.93 -20.68
CA LEU A 391 -28.83 -46.34 -22.07
C LEU A 391 -27.63 -47.27 -22.31
N THR A 392 -26.49 -47.03 -21.65
CA THR A 392 -25.32 -47.91 -21.76
C THR A 392 -25.57 -49.27 -21.12
N ALA A 393 -26.25 -49.32 -19.96
CA ALA A 393 -26.67 -50.57 -19.34
C ALA A 393 -27.65 -51.36 -20.22
N ASP A 394 -28.60 -50.68 -20.86
CA ASP A 394 -29.55 -51.32 -21.78
C ASP A 394 -28.88 -51.82 -23.06
N LEU A 395 -27.89 -51.08 -23.59
CA LEU A 395 -27.06 -51.56 -24.71
C LEU A 395 -26.22 -52.80 -24.32
N GLU A 396 -25.69 -52.87 -23.09
CA GLU A 396 -25.00 -54.07 -22.63
C GLU A 396 -25.93 -55.27 -22.50
N LYS A 397 -27.15 -55.07 -21.98
CA LYS A 397 -28.17 -56.12 -21.93
C LYS A 397 -28.53 -56.60 -23.34
N ALA A 398 -28.73 -55.68 -24.28
CA ALA A 398 -28.99 -56.02 -25.68
C ALA A 398 -27.84 -56.82 -26.30
N ARG A 399 -26.58 -56.42 -26.09
CA ARG A 399 -25.40 -57.18 -26.56
C ARG A 399 -25.30 -58.57 -25.95
N LYS A 400 -25.63 -58.73 -24.66
CA LYS A 400 -25.68 -60.06 -24.01
C LYS A 400 -26.78 -60.93 -24.62
N ALA A 401 -27.96 -60.36 -24.88
CA ALA A 401 -29.04 -61.07 -25.55
C ALA A 401 -28.66 -61.45 -27.00
N GLU A 402 -28.03 -60.55 -27.75
CA GLU A 402 -27.51 -60.84 -29.10
C GLU A 402 -26.48 -61.99 -29.08
N ALA A 403 -25.53 -61.99 -28.13
CA ALA A 403 -24.57 -63.07 -27.99
C ALA A 403 -25.24 -64.43 -27.65
N GLN A 404 -26.28 -64.41 -26.79
CA GLN A 404 -27.08 -65.60 -26.50
C GLN A 404 -27.86 -66.10 -27.71
N VAL A 405 -28.40 -65.19 -28.53
CA VAL A 405 -29.07 -65.57 -29.79
C VAL A 405 -28.05 -66.22 -30.73
N VAL A 406 -26.86 -65.65 -30.89
CA VAL A 406 -25.80 -66.23 -31.73
C VAL A 406 -25.39 -67.62 -31.25
N SER A 407 -25.22 -67.84 -29.94
CA SER A 407 -24.88 -69.16 -29.41
C SER A 407 -26.02 -70.17 -29.65
N LEU A 408 -27.26 -69.78 -29.35
CA LEU A 408 -28.42 -70.66 -29.58
C LEU A 408 -28.61 -70.98 -31.07
N THR A 409 -28.32 -70.04 -31.98
CA THR A 409 -28.37 -70.32 -33.42
C THR A 409 -27.29 -71.29 -33.85
N ALA A 410 -26.07 -71.21 -33.29
CA ALA A 410 -24.99 -72.15 -33.58
C ALA A 410 -25.33 -73.57 -33.07
N ASP A 411 -25.86 -73.68 -31.84
CA ASP A 411 -26.30 -74.95 -31.26
C ASP A 411 -27.42 -75.59 -32.10
N LEU A 412 -28.36 -74.79 -32.60
CA LEU A 412 -29.44 -75.26 -33.48
C LEU A 412 -28.92 -75.72 -34.85
N GLU A 413 -27.93 -75.03 -35.43
CA GLU A 413 -27.31 -75.45 -36.68
C GLU A 413 -26.54 -76.77 -36.51
N GLU A 414 -25.80 -76.93 -35.41
CA GLU A 414 -25.12 -78.18 -35.09
C GLU A 414 -26.12 -79.34 -34.90
N ALA A 415 -27.20 -79.11 -34.14
CA ALA A 415 -28.25 -80.10 -33.95
C ALA A 415 -28.92 -80.48 -35.28
N ARG A 416 -29.16 -79.52 -36.17
CA ARG A 416 -29.72 -79.75 -37.50
C ARG A 416 -28.77 -80.56 -38.38
N ASN A 417 -27.47 -80.27 -38.35
CA ASN A 417 -26.47 -81.03 -39.10
C ASN A 417 -26.40 -82.48 -38.62
N VAL A 418 -26.38 -82.71 -37.30
CA VAL A 418 -26.42 -84.06 -36.72
C VAL A 418 -27.69 -84.80 -37.11
N GLN A 419 -28.85 -84.12 -37.09
CA GLN A 419 -30.11 -84.74 -37.50
C GLN A 419 -30.10 -85.11 -38.98
N SER A 420 -29.52 -84.27 -39.85
CA SER A 420 -29.38 -84.58 -41.28
C SER A 420 -28.42 -85.73 -41.54
N ALA A 421 -27.30 -85.81 -40.80
CA ALA A 421 -26.36 -86.92 -40.90
C ALA A 421 -27.02 -88.24 -40.47
N ARG A 422 -27.76 -88.23 -39.35
CA ARG A 422 -28.54 -89.40 -38.90
C ARG A 422 -29.58 -89.85 -39.91
N ALA A 423 -30.27 -88.92 -40.57
CA ALA A 423 -31.25 -89.28 -41.61
C ALA A 423 -30.57 -89.96 -42.82
N VAL A 424 -29.38 -89.49 -43.22
CA VAL A 424 -28.59 -90.14 -44.28
C VAL A 424 -28.13 -91.54 -43.83
N ASP A 425 -27.64 -91.68 -42.59
CA ASP A 425 -27.25 -92.98 -42.04
C ASP A 425 -28.44 -93.96 -41.97
N GLU A 426 -29.64 -93.49 -41.62
CA GLU A 426 -30.87 -94.29 -41.62
C GLU A 426 -31.26 -94.74 -43.04
N ASP A 427 -31.22 -93.83 -44.03
CA ASP A 427 -31.48 -94.17 -45.43
C ASP A 427 -30.45 -95.19 -45.97
N GLU A 428 -29.16 -95.02 -45.64
CA GLU A 428 -28.11 -95.98 -46.00
C GLU A 428 -28.34 -97.35 -45.37
N LEU A 429 -28.72 -97.42 -44.10
CA LEU A 429 -29.08 -98.68 -43.43
C LEU A 429 -30.27 -99.37 -44.08
N ASP A 430 -31.30 -98.61 -44.48
CA ASP A 430 -32.47 -99.17 -45.15
C ASP A 430 -32.11 -99.77 -46.52
N THR A 431 -31.24 -99.11 -47.31
CA THR A 431 -30.74 -99.70 -48.56
C THR A 431 -29.97 -100.99 -48.33
N LYS A 432 -29.11 -101.03 -47.30
CA LYS A 432 -28.35 -102.23 -46.93
C LYS A 432 -29.26 -103.35 -46.45
N ASN A 433 -30.31 -103.02 -45.69
CA ASN A 433 -31.33 -103.99 -45.28
C ASN A 433 -32.09 -104.57 -46.48
N MET A 434 -32.43 -103.75 -47.47
CA MET A 434 -33.03 -104.24 -48.73
C MET A 434 -32.07 -105.15 -49.52
N GLU A 435 -30.78 -104.82 -49.58
CA GLU A 435 -29.75 -105.68 -50.20
C GLU A 435 -29.60 -107.02 -49.46
N ILE A 436 -29.57 -107.00 -48.13
CA ILE A 436 -29.52 -108.22 -47.30
C ILE A 436 -30.75 -109.09 -47.57
N ALA A 437 -31.94 -108.49 -47.60
CA ALA A 437 -33.17 -109.22 -47.90
C ALA A 437 -33.09 -109.89 -49.28
N ARG A 438 -32.60 -109.18 -50.31
CA ARG A 438 -32.40 -109.72 -51.66
C ARG A 438 -31.36 -110.86 -51.69
N LEU A 439 -30.21 -110.67 -51.06
CA LEU A 439 -29.17 -111.71 -50.98
C LEU A 439 -29.67 -112.95 -50.22
N GLN A 440 -30.46 -112.75 -49.16
CA GLN A 440 -31.11 -113.85 -48.46
C GLN A 440 -32.07 -114.62 -49.40
N THR A 441 -32.88 -113.94 -50.22
CA THR A 441 -33.73 -114.60 -51.21
C THR A 441 -32.91 -115.37 -52.25
N GLU A 442 -31.85 -114.76 -52.78
CA GLU A 442 -30.95 -115.42 -53.74
C GLU A 442 -30.30 -116.69 -53.15
N VAL A 443 -29.83 -116.64 -51.90
CA VAL A 443 -29.28 -117.82 -51.19
C VAL A 443 -30.34 -118.91 -51.01
N THR A 444 -31.58 -118.55 -50.68
CA THR A 444 -32.66 -119.54 -50.53
C THR A 444 -33.01 -120.23 -51.85
N ILE A 445 -32.99 -119.49 -52.96
CA ILE A 445 -33.24 -120.05 -54.31
C ILE A 445 -32.10 -120.99 -54.70
N ALA A 446 -30.84 -120.54 -54.57
CA ALA A 446 -29.67 -121.36 -54.89
C ALA A 446 -29.63 -122.65 -54.06
N ARG A 447 -30.05 -122.59 -52.79
CA ARG A 447 -30.17 -123.78 -51.93
C ARG A 447 -31.23 -124.77 -52.43
N ALA A 448 -32.38 -124.27 -52.88
CA ALA A 448 -33.44 -125.12 -53.43
C ALA A 448 -33.06 -125.77 -54.77
N GLU A 449 -32.36 -125.04 -55.65
CA GLU A 449 -31.84 -125.59 -56.91
C GLU A 449 -30.83 -126.72 -56.69
N LEU A 450 -29.95 -126.58 -55.68
CA LEU A 450 -28.93 -127.56 -55.35
C LEU A 450 -29.54 -128.87 -54.81
N ASP A 451 -30.59 -128.77 -53.99
CA ASP A 451 -31.37 -129.92 -53.52
C ASP A 451 -32.16 -130.61 -54.66
N GLY A 452 -32.57 -129.87 -55.69
CA GLY A 452 -33.24 -130.43 -56.87
C GLY A 452 -32.31 -131.18 -57.83
N ALA A 453 -31.06 -130.72 -58.00
CA ALA A 453 -30.11 -131.28 -58.96
C ALA A 453 -29.40 -132.56 -58.49
N TYR A 454 -29.34 -132.82 -57.17
CA TYR A 454 -28.62 -133.95 -56.59
C TYR A 454 -29.50 -134.72 -55.61
N GLY A 455 -30.20 -135.75 -56.10
CA GLY A 455 -31.10 -136.61 -55.30
C GLY A 455 -30.54 -137.07 -53.94
N SER A 456 -31.47 -137.30 -53.00
CA SER A 456 -31.23 -137.45 -51.55
C SER A 456 -30.00 -138.28 -51.21
N ARG A 457 -29.04 -137.63 -50.55
CA ARG A 457 -27.79 -138.19 -50.01
C ARG A 457 -28.01 -139.49 -49.21
N ALA A 458 -29.20 -139.67 -48.63
CA ALA A 458 -29.58 -140.86 -47.89
C ALA A 458 -29.68 -142.13 -48.75
N GLN A 459 -30.13 -142.03 -50.01
CA GLN A 459 -30.29 -143.20 -50.89
C GLN A 459 -28.95 -143.73 -51.43
N ARG A 460 -27.96 -142.86 -51.64
CA ARG A 460 -26.62 -143.25 -52.11
C ARG A 460 -25.70 -143.76 -50.99
N ALA A 461 -25.89 -143.30 -49.76
CA ALA A 461 -25.12 -143.80 -48.61
C ALA A 461 -25.45 -145.25 -48.24
N ALA A 462 -26.69 -145.71 -48.52
CA ALA A 462 -27.15 -147.05 -48.17
C ALA A 462 -26.57 -148.16 -49.06
N GLU A 463 -26.35 -147.92 -50.37
CA GLU A 463 -25.77 -148.93 -51.28
C GLU A 463 -24.26 -149.14 -51.05
N VAL A 464 -23.51 -148.07 -50.75
CA VAL A 464 -22.05 -148.13 -50.56
C VAL A 464 -21.64 -148.82 -49.27
N ALA A 465 -22.46 -148.72 -48.20
CA ALA A 465 -22.19 -149.36 -46.92
C ALA A 465 -22.29 -150.91 -46.93
N SER A 466 -22.81 -151.50 -48.01
CA SER A 466 -23.07 -152.95 -48.08
C SER A 466 -21.92 -153.77 -48.72
N ASN A 467 -20.85 -153.13 -49.19
CA ASN A 467 -19.77 -153.79 -49.93
C ASN A 467 -18.57 -154.17 -49.02
N PRO A 468 -18.34 -155.46 -48.71
CA PRO A 468 -17.30 -155.90 -47.78
C PRO A 468 -15.86 -155.65 -48.25
N ALA A 469 -15.64 -155.40 -49.56
CA ALA A 469 -14.33 -155.04 -50.08
C ALA A 469 -13.92 -153.60 -49.67
N ILE A 470 -14.87 -152.66 -49.76
CA ILE A 470 -14.67 -151.25 -49.37
C ILE A 470 -14.46 -151.14 -47.86
N GLN A 471 -15.13 -151.99 -47.06
CA GLN A 471 -14.95 -152.00 -45.61
C GLN A 471 -13.51 -152.39 -45.21
N LYS A 472 -12.91 -153.40 -45.88
CA LYS A 472 -11.53 -153.81 -45.61
C LYS A 472 -10.52 -152.73 -46.02
N GLU A 473 -10.75 -152.06 -47.14
CA GLU A 473 -9.90 -150.93 -47.57
C GLU A 473 -10.02 -149.75 -46.62
N LEU A 474 -11.22 -149.45 -46.09
CA LEU A 474 -11.41 -148.44 -45.06
C LEU A 474 -10.70 -148.79 -43.75
N ASP A 475 -10.75 -150.04 -43.31
CA ASP A 475 -10.06 -150.47 -42.09
C ASP A 475 -8.54 -150.46 -42.27
N ALA A 476 -8.03 -150.84 -43.46
CA ALA A 476 -6.62 -150.73 -43.81
C ALA A 476 -6.14 -149.27 -43.83
N LEU A 477 -6.88 -148.39 -44.52
CA LEU A 477 -6.58 -146.96 -44.56
C LEU A 477 -6.68 -146.31 -43.19
N ARG A 478 -7.62 -146.72 -42.33
CA ARG A 478 -7.72 -146.23 -40.94
C ARG A 478 -6.52 -146.64 -40.10
N ARG A 479 -6.02 -147.86 -40.28
CA ARG A 479 -4.80 -148.32 -39.60
C ARG A 479 -3.59 -147.51 -40.08
N GLU A 480 -3.44 -147.30 -41.38
CA GLU A 480 -2.36 -146.48 -41.95
C GLU A 480 -2.45 -145.01 -41.52
N LEU A 481 -3.66 -144.45 -41.43
CA LEU A 481 -3.87 -143.10 -40.92
C LEU A 481 -3.55 -143.01 -39.42
N GLY A 482 -3.86 -144.05 -38.64
CA GLY A 482 -3.46 -144.14 -37.24
C GLY A 482 -1.95 -144.20 -37.07
N GLU A 483 -1.27 -145.05 -37.84
CA GLU A 483 0.19 -145.19 -37.83
C GLU A 483 0.89 -143.90 -38.25
N THR A 484 0.40 -143.23 -39.30
CA THR A 484 0.96 -141.93 -39.71
C THR A 484 0.72 -140.82 -38.68
N ILE A 485 -0.44 -140.80 -38.00
CA ILE A 485 -0.68 -139.84 -36.91
C ILE A 485 0.28 -140.11 -35.75
N GLU A 486 0.49 -141.36 -35.34
CA GLU A 486 1.46 -141.72 -34.30
C GLU A 486 2.88 -141.29 -34.70
N GLU A 487 3.27 -141.48 -35.98
CA GLU A 487 4.53 -140.99 -36.51
C GLU A 487 4.62 -139.45 -36.43
N TYR A 488 3.56 -138.72 -36.79
CA TYR A 488 3.52 -137.24 -36.66
C TYR A 488 3.59 -136.79 -35.20
N GLU A 489 2.95 -137.50 -34.27
CA GLU A 489 3.05 -137.20 -32.83
C GLU A 489 4.46 -137.40 -32.30
N VAL A 490 5.13 -138.49 -32.70
CA VAL A 490 6.53 -138.75 -32.37
C VAL A 490 7.43 -137.68 -32.97
N LEU A 491 7.20 -137.31 -34.24
CA LEU A 491 7.98 -136.29 -34.93
C LEU A 491 7.80 -134.91 -34.27
N THR A 492 6.59 -134.60 -33.82
CA THR A 492 6.28 -133.34 -33.13
C THR A 492 6.92 -133.30 -31.74
N LYS A 493 6.84 -134.40 -30.98
CA LYS A 493 7.53 -134.52 -29.67
C LYS A 493 9.04 -134.36 -29.84
N ALA A 494 9.63 -135.02 -30.83
CA ALA A 494 11.05 -134.88 -31.16
C ALA A 494 11.41 -133.44 -31.59
N SER A 495 10.55 -132.75 -32.34
CA SER A 495 10.76 -131.34 -32.70
C SER A 495 10.76 -130.42 -31.48
N ILE A 496 9.83 -130.64 -30.54
CA ILE A 496 9.75 -129.87 -29.29
C ILE A 496 10.97 -130.14 -28.40
N GLU A 497 11.42 -131.39 -28.29
CA GLU A 497 12.63 -131.75 -27.56
C GLU A 497 13.87 -131.11 -28.18
N GLY A 498 14.00 -131.15 -29.52
CA GLY A 498 15.10 -130.47 -30.23
C GLY A 498 15.06 -128.93 -30.13
N GLU A 499 13.88 -128.32 -29.97
CA GLU A 499 13.78 -126.89 -29.64
C GLU A 499 14.22 -126.60 -28.20
N ARG A 500 13.85 -127.43 -27.24
CA ARG A 500 14.31 -127.29 -25.83
C ARG A 500 15.81 -127.47 -25.70
N GLU A 501 16.40 -128.45 -26.39
CA GLU A 501 17.85 -128.64 -26.43
C GLU A 501 18.55 -127.44 -27.09
N ARG A 502 17.99 -126.87 -28.16
CA ARG A 502 18.49 -125.63 -28.76
C ARG A 502 18.44 -124.46 -27.78
N GLU A 503 17.35 -124.28 -27.04
CA GLU A 503 17.22 -123.21 -26.05
C GLU A 503 18.26 -123.35 -24.92
N LEU A 504 18.56 -124.59 -24.49
CA LEU A 504 19.62 -124.86 -23.51
C LEU A 504 21.01 -124.56 -24.07
N LEU A 505 21.28 -124.93 -25.32
CA LEU A 505 22.54 -124.62 -25.99
C LEU A 505 22.70 -123.11 -26.21
N GLU A 506 21.63 -122.39 -26.55
CA GLU A 506 21.64 -120.92 -26.68
C GLU A 506 21.96 -120.26 -25.33
N LYS A 507 21.35 -120.71 -24.23
CA LYS A 507 21.68 -120.25 -22.88
C LYS A 507 23.13 -120.49 -22.51
N GLU A 508 23.69 -121.66 -22.87
CA GLU A 508 25.11 -121.94 -22.62
C GLU A 508 26.03 -121.08 -23.52
N ILE A 509 25.65 -120.84 -24.77
CA ILE A 509 26.38 -119.93 -25.68
C ILE A 509 26.40 -118.51 -25.09
N ASP A 510 25.28 -118.00 -24.58
CA ASP A 510 25.21 -116.67 -23.98
C ASP A 510 26.02 -116.60 -22.69
N ARG A 511 25.96 -117.64 -21.84
CA ARG A 511 26.83 -117.76 -20.65
C ARG A 511 28.32 -117.71 -21.02
N LEU A 512 28.73 -118.44 -22.06
CA LEU A 512 30.11 -118.44 -22.56
C LEU A 512 30.49 -117.10 -23.21
N ARG A 513 29.56 -116.40 -23.86
CA ARG A 513 29.78 -115.05 -24.40
C ARG A 513 30.00 -114.03 -23.28
N ASP A 514 29.19 -114.07 -22.23
CA ASP A 514 29.34 -113.22 -21.05
C ASP A 514 30.67 -113.50 -20.32
N GLU A 515 31.04 -114.78 -20.18
CA GLU A 515 32.35 -115.17 -19.62
C GLU A 515 33.51 -114.67 -20.50
N ARG A 516 33.38 -114.78 -21.83
CA ARG A 516 34.38 -114.25 -22.77
C ARG A 516 34.48 -112.73 -22.69
N GLU A 517 33.36 -112.00 -22.62
CA GLU A 517 33.35 -110.55 -22.45
C GLU A 517 33.96 -110.14 -21.10
N ALA A 518 33.62 -110.84 -20.01
CA ALA A 518 34.20 -110.59 -18.69
C ALA A 518 35.71 -110.88 -18.65
N LEU A 519 36.17 -111.94 -19.32
CA LEU A 519 37.60 -112.25 -19.45
C LEU A 519 38.31 -111.22 -20.34
N GLU A 520 37.68 -110.75 -21.43
CA GLU A 520 38.23 -109.69 -22.26
C GLU A 520 38.29 -108.36 -21.54
N ALA A 521 37.28 -108.02 -20.72
CA ALA A 521 37.29 -106.86 -19.84
C ALA A 521 38.47 -106.97 -18.85
N LYS A 522 38.63 -108.10 -18.17
CA LYS A 522 39.78 -108.36 -17.27
C LYS A 522 41.12 -108.25 -18.00
N LEU A 523 41.24 -108.80 -19.21
CA LEU A 523 42.46 -108.72 -20.02
C LEU A 523 42.70 -107.28 -20.51
N SER A 524 41.65 -106.52 -20.79
CA SER A 524 41.75 -105.10 -21.13
C SER A 524 42.19 -104.25 -19.94
N ASP A 525 41.68 -104.52 -18.75
CA ASP A 525 42.09 -103.88 -17.49
C ASP A 525 43.54 -104.22 -17.17
N GLU A 526 43.95 -105.48 -17.33
CA GLU A 526 45.35 -105.87 -17.20
C GLU A 526 46.22 -105.20 -18.26
N ARG A 527 45.80 -105.14 -19.53
CA ARG A 527 46.52 -104.39 -20.57
C ARG A 527 46.67 -102.92 -20.22
N VAL A 528 45.64 -102.25 -19.72
CA VAL A 528 45.70 -100.86 -19.25
C VAL A 528 46.67 -100.74 -18.06
N ARG A 529 46.61 -101.68 -17.10
CA ARG A 529 47.52 -101.74 -15.94
C ARG A 529 48.98 -101.89 -16.38
N TRP A 530 49.26 -102.74 -17.37
CA TRP A 530 50.60 -102.94 -17.93
C TRP A 530 51.05 -101.78 -18.85
N MET A 531 50.14 -101.04 -19.49
CA MET A 531 50.47 -99.81 -20.24
C MET A 531 50.75 -98.60 -19.31
N GLY A 532 50.35 -98.64 -18.04
CA GLY A 532 50.67 -97.63 -17.03
C GLY A 532 52.09 -97.71 -16.43
N VAL A 533 52.83 -98.79 -16.70
CA VAL A 533 54.23 -98.97 -16.26
C VAL A 533 55.13 -98.93 -17.50
N LYS A 534 55.63 -97.74 -17.84
CA LYS A 534 56.57 -97.52 -18.95
C LYS A 534 57.87 -98.34 -18.76
N SER A 535 58.15 -99.20 -19.75
CA SER A 535 59.41 -99.38 -20.54
C SER A 535 60.74 -98.85 -19.96
N PRO A 536 61.88 -99.57 -20.17
CA PRO A 536 62.58 -99.48 -21.47
C PRO A 536 63.17 -100.81 -22.02
N GLY A 537 63.24 -100.92 -23.36
CA GLY A 537 63.76 -102.07 -24.13
C GLY A 537 65.29 -102.12 -24.21
N PRO A 538 65.92 -102.41 -25.36
CA PRO A 538 65.50 -103.08 -26.62
C PRO A 538 66.35 -104.35 -26.90
N ASP A 539 66.00 -105.20 -27.88
CA ASP A 539 66.90 -105.65 -28.97
C ASP A 539 66.30 -106.77 -29.86
N GLY A 540 66.68 -106.75 -31.14
CA GLY A 540 67.12 -107.93 -31.90
C GLY A 540 66.16 -109.07 -32.27
N GLY A 541 65.68 -109.05 -33.52
CA GLY A 541 65.94 -110.15 -34.46
C GLY A 541 64.90 -111.27 -34.67
N GLY A 542 64.64 -111.57 -35.96
CA GLY A 542 64.61 -112.97 -36.41
C GLY A 542 63.28 -113.59 -36.89
N ARG A 543 63.03 -113.50 -38.20
CA ARG A 543 62.63 -114.54 -39.18
C ARG A 543 61.63 -115.69 -38.84
N ARG A 544 60.88 -116.03 -39.91
CA ARG A 544 60.24 -117.32 -40.35
C ARG A 544 58.72 -117.37 -40.12
N VAL A 545 57.87 -117.33 -41.15
CA VAL A 545 57.63 -118.24 -42.32
C VAL A 545 56.96 -119.56 -41.89
N TRP A 546 56.05 -120.03 -42.76
CA TRP A 546 55.34 -121.31 -42.84
C TRP A 546 54.00 -121.33 -42.06
N GLY A 547 52.83 -121.55 -42.65
CA GLY A 547 52.48 -122.15 -43.94
C GLY A 547 51.82 -123.53 -43.76
N ARG A 548 50.76 -123.77 -44.54
CA ARG A 548 49.97 -125.01 -44.76
C ARG A 548 48.73 -125.15 -43.84
N GLY A 549 47.52 -125.40 -44.32
CA GLY A 549 47.04 -125.84 -45.63
C GLY A 549 46.82 -127.36 -45.68
N ILE A 550 45.59 -127.82 -45.43
CA ILE A 550 45.00 -129.16 -45.67
C ILE A 550 43.48 -128.87 -45.79
N ARG A 551 42.79 -128.76 -46.93
CA ARG A 551 42.38 -129.70 -48.00
C ARG A 551 42.06 -131.12 -47.52
N VAL A 552 40.82 -131.58 -47.77
CA VAL A 552 40.38 -132.94 -48.24
C VAL A 552 39.01 -133.28 -47.62
N ARG A 553 37.93 -133.23 -48.42
CA ARG A 553 37.18 -134.33 -49.13
C ARG A 553 36.06 -134.92 -48.26
N ARG A 554 34.80 -134.80 -48.68
CA ARG A 554 34.06 -135.67 -49.63
C ARG A 554 33.72 -137.03 -48.99
N CYS A 555 32.44 -137.20 -48.65
CA CYS A 555 31.61 -138.32 -49.05
C CYS A 555 30.26 -137.74 -49.47
#